data_AF-A0A0R1N515-F1
#
_entry.id   AF-A0A0R1N515-F1
#
_cell.length_a   1.000
_cell.length_b   1.000
_cell.length_c   1.000
_cell.angle_alpha   90.00
_cell.angle_beta   90.00
_cell.angle_gamma   90.00
#
_symmetry.space_group_name_H-M   'P 1'
#
loop_
_entity.id
_entity.type
_entity.pdbx_description
1 polymer ?
#
loop_
_entity_poly.entity_id
_entity_poly.type
_entity_poly.pdbx_seq_one_letter_code
_entity_poly.pdbx_strand_id
1 'polypeptide(L)'
;MQAMGYMLHHPEGTIQTFGKTVFLSPMTVIRRLKPLADYLAAQYGIRINMRQLDFVGSEPLIRYMIYNLLVDIGLCTADEYSDRYPELVPLVDQLAGYLNPYAGPIVIRERLLTVLGVGWERAEQGFAVTDTTIPDLWFDLPEKDILADILAQKQLLHADAELAFAAFAVFSGPVVLSVKDKLYHFVADRLTKESDRLAGLTDELAAALVAEMGSEPCDEQWSVLLVNTYLILMPIFYFQQSLPVLFPLIRTQLVPNNRHYQDLRRCMRVFWEKVARRKDCYWLHRVLDQITNLLTYLFWRAYREQFTQHHLRVSLRMGLSYHLQQPVRSLLAHIPFVDMVPYSPSAPPDLLIVSAPRYVPKNWHRPVYHFGLASCSDDTQQLHELLSQAYTEKNAVD
;
A
#
# COMPACT_ATOMS: atom_id res chain seq x y z
N MET A 1 -12.10 -15.64 -3.58
CA MET A 1 -10.78 -16.22 -3.27
C MET A 1 -10.53 -17.47 -4.10
N GLN A 2 -10.88 -18.69 -3.65
CA GLN A 2 -10.70 -19.93 -4.45
C GLN A 2 -11.32 -19.86 -5.85
N ALA A 3 -12.51 -19.25 -5.99
CA ALA A 3 -13.14 -19.06 -7.30
C ALA A 3 -12.32 -18.18 -8.26
N MET A 4 -11.58 -17.18 -7.75
CA MET A 4 -10.77 -16.30 -8.60
C MET A 4 -9.51 -17.00 -9.11
N GLY A 5 -8.83 -17.78 -8.25
CA GLY A 5 -7.74 -18.64 -8.71
C GLY A 5 -8.21 -19.69 -9.71
N TYR A 6 -9.42 -20.23 -9.52
CA TYR A 6 -10.02 -21.14 -10.51
C TYR A 6 -10.28 -20.45 -11.85
N MET A 7 -10.85 -19.24 -11.87
CA MET A 7 -11.06 -18.45 -13.10
C MET A 7 -9.77 -18.20 -13.88
N LEU A 8 -8.66 -18.03 -13.17
CA LEU A 8 -7.35 -17.76 -13.76
C LEU A 8 -6.76 -19.02 -14.40
N HIS A 9 -6.79 -20.15 -13.68
CA HIS A 9 -6.11 -21.38 -14.09
C HIS A 9 -6.97 -22.34 -14.92
N HIS A 10 -8.26 -22.05 -15.06
CA HIS A 10 -9.21 -22.93 -15.75
C HIS A 10 -10.12 -22.08 -16.66
N PRO A 11 -9.61 -21.60 -17.81
CA PRO A 11 -10.34 -20.71 -18.73
C PRO A 11 -11.61 -21.36 -19.32
N GLU A 12 -11.61 -22.68 -19.46
CA GLU A 12 -12.78 -23.46 -19.89
C GLU A 12 -13.66 -23.93 -18.71
N GLY A 13 -13.30 -23.54 -17.50
CA GLY A 13 -14.02 -23.84 -16.29
C GLY A 13 -15.47 -23.36 -16.37
N THR A 14 -16.34 -23.99 -15.59
CA THR A 14 -17.73 -23.56 -15.44
C THR A 14 -18.09 -23.58 -13.97
N ILE A 15 -19.20 -22.94 -13.61
CA ILE A 15 -19.69 -23.01 -12.24
C ILE A 15 -20.05 -24.44 -11.81
N GLN A 16 -20.41 -25.31 -12.76
CA GLN A 16 -20.67 -26.71 -12.50
C GLN A 16 -19.39 -27.46 -12.17
N THR A 17 -18.31 -27.25 -12.94
CA THR A 17 -17.02 -27.92 -12.68
C THR A 17 -16.38 -27.42 -11.40
N PHE A 18 -16.37 -26.11 -11.18
CA PHE A 18 -15.87 -25.53 -9.93
C PHE A 18 -16.70 -25.97 -8.72
N GLY A 19 -18.03 -25.98 -8.81
CA GLY A 19 -18.89 -26.44 -7.72
C GLY A 19 -18.54 -27.85 -7.24
N LYS A 20 -18.14 -28.73 -8.18
CA LYS A 20 -17.65 -30.08 -7.84
C LYS A 20 -16.31 -30.06 -7.09
N THR A 21 -15.37 -29.20 -7.47
CA THR A 21 -14.04 -29.12 -6.81
C THR A 21 -14.13 -28.63 -5.37
N VAL A 22 -15.10 -27.76 -5.07
CA VAL A 22 -15.32 -27.23 -3.72
C VAL A 22 -16.48 -27.90 -2.96
N PHE A 23 -17.07 -28.95 -3.51
CA PHE A 23 -18.22 -29.67 -2.93
C PHE A 23 -19.43 -28.77 -2.60
N LEU A 24 -19.73 -27.79 -3.47
CA LEU A 24 -20.86 -26.87 -3.33
C LEU A 24 -21.80 -26.94 -4.54
N SER A 25 -23.10 -26.75 -4.30
CA SER A 25 -24.04 -26.59 -5.42
C SER A 25 -23.74 -25.30 -6.21
N PRO A 26 -23.99 -25.26 -7.53
CA PRO A 26 -23.78 -24.05 -8.34
C PRO A 26 -24.47 -22.82 -7.76
N MET A 27 -25.71 -22.96 -7.28
CA MET A 27 -26.45 -21.86 -6.64
C MET A 27 -25.77 -21.33 -5.37
N THR A 28 -25.13 -22.20 -4.60
CA THR A 28 -24.37 -21.78 -3.42
C THR A 28 -23.13 -20.99 -3.82
N VAL A 29 -22.43 -21.43 -4.87
CA VAL A 29 -21.30 -20.69 -5.44
C VAL A 29 -21.73 -19.31 -5.91
N ILE A 30 -22.81 -19.20 -6.70
CA ILE A 30 -23.34 -17.90 -7.18
C ILE A 30 -23.62 -16.98 -5.99
N ARG A 31 -24.35 -17.46 -4.99
CA ARG A 31 -24.73 -16.65 -3.82
C ARG A 31 -23.51 -16.13 -3.07
N ARG A 32 -22.46 -16.93 -2.94
CA ARG A 32 -21.21 -16.53 -2.26
C ARG A 32 -20.35 -15.60 -3.10
N LEU A 33 -20.39 -15.72 -4.43
CA LEU A 33 -19.59 -14.92 -5.36
C LEU A 33 -20.25 -13.57 -5.68
N LYS A 34 -21.58 -13.49 -5.56
CA LYS A 34 -22.37 -12.30 -5.89
C LYS A 34 -21.89 -11.01 -5.22
N PRO A 35 -21.57 -10.95 -3.91
CA PRO A 35 -21.08 -9.71 -3.30
C PRO A 35 -19.80 -9.18 -3.94
N LEU A 36 -18.85 -10.08 -4.27
CA LEU A 36 -17.62 -9.70 -4.96
C LEU A 36 -17.91 -9.23 -6.38
N ALA A 37 -18.75 -9.96 -7.13
CA ALA A 37 -19.10 -9.58 -8.50
C ALA A 37 -19.82 -8.22 -8.56
N ASP A 38 -20.77 -7.98 -7.66
CA ASP A 38 -21.48 -6.71 -7.55
C ASP A 38 -20.51 -5.57 -7.19
N TYR A 39 -19.56 -5.82 -6.27
CA TYR A 39 -18.51 -4.86 -5.91
C TYR A 39 -17.59 -4.52 -7.09
N LEU A 40 -17.02 -5.52 -7.76
CA LEU A 40 -16.11 -5.31 -8.89
C LEU A 40 -16.79 -4.58 -10.05
N ALA A 41 -18.05 -4.93 -10.33
CA ALA A 41 -18.81 -4.28 -11.39
C ALA A 41 -19.11 -2.82 -11.05
N ALA A 42 -19.53 -2.53 -9.82
CA ALA A 42 -19.90 -1.18 -9.40
C ALA A 42 -18.69 -0.26 -9.23
N GLN A 43 -17.57 -0.76 -8.72
CA GLN A 43 -16.40 0.07 -8.41
C GLN A 43 -15.43 0.21 -9.58
N TYR A 44 -15.26 -0.85 -10.38
CA TYR A 44 -14.17 -0.94 -11.36
C TYR A 44 -14.65 -1.31 -12.77
N GLY A 45 -15.96 -1.55 -12.96
CA GLY A 45 -16.49 -1.98 -14.26
C GLY A 45 -16.09 -3.40 -14.68
N ILE A 46 -15.51 -4.19 -13.77
CA ILE A 46 -15.13 -5.60 -14.02
C ILE A 46 -16.33 -6.48 -13.66
N ARG A 47 -16.85 -7.22 -14.64
CA ARG A 47 -17.97 -8.14 -14.43
C ARG A 47 -17.44 -9.57 -14.30
N ILE A 48 -18.18 -10.41 -13.58
CA ILE A 48 -17.93 -11.86 -13.54
C ILE A 48 -19.07 -12.56 -14.28
N ASN A 49 -18.72 -13.33 -15.32
CA ASN A 49 -19.65 -14.25 -15.95
C ASN A 49 -19.82 -15.47 -15.04
N MET A 50 -20.92 -15.50 -14.28
CA MET A 50 -21.15 -16.55 -13.29
C MET A 50 -21.26 -17.95 -13.90
N ARG A 51 -21.70 -18.09 -15.15
CA ARG A 51 -21.89 -19.41 -15.76
C ARG A 51 -20.56 -20.01 -16.22
N GLN A 52 -19.76 -19.19 -16.90
CA GLN A 52 -18.44 -19.56 -17.41
C GLN A 52 -17.32 -19.36 -16.37
N LEU A 53 -17.62 -18.77 -15.21
CA LEU A 53 -16.61 -18.36 -14.22
C LEU A 53 -15.42 -17.68 -14.91
N ASP A 54 -15.68 -16.52 -15.49
CA ASP A 54 -14.66 -15.74 -16.18
C ASP A 54 -14.85 -14.24 -15.92
N PHE A 55 -13.78 -13.47 -16.04
CA PHE A 55 -13.78 -12.02 -15.93
C PHE A 55 -14.11 -11.36 -17.26
N VAL A 56 -14.95 -10.32 -17.21
CA VAL A 56 -15.39 -9.58 -18.40
C VAL A 56 -15.15 -8.09 -18.18
N GLY A 57 -14.30 -7.48 -19.00
CA GLY A 57 -13.88 -6.09 -18.85
C GLY A 57 -12.64 -5.77 -19.69
N SER A 58 -11.99 -4.65 -19.38
CA SER A 58 -10.68 -4.30 -19.93
C SER A 58 -9.63 -5.29 -19.43
N GLU A 59 -8.95 -5.99 -20.35
CA GLU A 59 -7.94 -6.99 -19.99
C GLU A 59 -6.79 -6.40 -19.15
N PRO A 60 -6.19 -5.24 -19.52
CA PRO A 60 -5.25 -4.54 -18.65
C PRO A 60 -5.77 -4.33 -17.23
N LEU A 61 -7.04 -3.96 -17.06
CA LEU A 61 -7.62 -3.70 -15.74
C LEU A 61 -7.91 -4.99 -14.96
N ILE A 62 -8.34 -6.06 -15.65
CA ILE A 62 -8.53 -7.39 -15.06
C ILE A 62 -7.19 -7.89 -14.54
N ARG A 63 -6.11 -7.80 -15.33
CA ARG A 63 -4.77 -8.19 -14.89
C ARG A 63 -4.31 -7.30 -13.74
N TYR A 64 -4.53 -5.97 -13.82
CA TYR A 64 -4.24 -5.03 -12.74
C TYR A 64 -4.90 -5.42 -11.42
N MET A 65 -6.18 -5.81 -11.46
CA MET A 65 -6.90 -6.35 -10.31
C MET A 65 -6.27 -7.65 -9.81
N ILE A 66 -5.96 -8.57 -10.71
CA ILE A 66 -5.42 -9.88 -10.36
C ILE A 66 -4.12 -9.69 -9.58
N TYR A 67 -3.12 -8.98 -10.08
CA TYR A 67 -1.86 -8.87 -9.33
C TYR A 67 -1.91 -7.93 -8.12
N ASN A 68 -2.71 -6.86 -8.11
CA ASN A 68 -2.79 -5.97 -6.94
C ASN A 68 -3.71 -6.46 -5.82
N LEU A 69 -4.62 -7.39 -6.12
CA LEU A 69 -5.42 -8.04 -5.09
C LEU A 69 -4.83 -9.41 -4.76
N LEU A 70 -4.59 -10.28 -5.75
CA LEU A 70 -4.29 -11.70 -5.51
C LEU A 70 -2.88 -11.98 -5.00
N VAL A 71 -1.87 -11.19 -5.39
CA VAL A 71 -0.49 -11.36 -4.89
C VAL A 71 -0.44 -11.05 -3.40
N ASP A 72 -0.92 -9.88 -2.99
CA ASP A 72 -0.81 -9.42 -1.60
C ASP A 72 -1.68 -10.24 -0.62
N ILE A 73 -2.69 -10.95 -1.13
CA ILE A 73 -3.53 -11.86 -0.33
C ILE A 73 -3.12 -13.35 -0.46
N GLY A 74 -2.02 -13.64 -1.15
CA GLY A 74 -1.40 -14.97 -1.21
C GLY A 74 -2.20 -16.04 -1.95
N LEU A 75 -2.95 -15.65 -2.99
CA LEU A 75 -3.74 -16.60 -3.80
C LEU A 75 -3.03 -17.14 -5.03
N CYS A 76 -1.94 -16.50 -5.41
CA CYS A 76 -1.03 -16.92 -6.46
C CYS A 76 0.37 -16.97 -5.84
N THR A 77 1.16 -17.98 -6.19
CA THR A 77 2.52 -18.11 -5.69
C THR A 77 3.52 -18.15 -6.83
N ALA A 78 4.71 -17.60 -6.58
CA ALA A 78 5.82 -17.66 -7.52
C ALA A 78 6.21 -19.11 -7.84
N ASP A 79 6.05 -20.03 -6.90
CA ASP A 79 6.39 -21.45 -7.13
C ASP A 79 5.52 -22.06 -8.23
N GLU A 80 4.20 -21.83 -8.20
CA GLU A 80 3.29 -22.30 -9.25
C GLU A 80 3.68 -21.76 -10.63
N TYR A 81 4.01 -20.47 -10.70
CA TYR A 81 4.40 -19.84 -11.96
C TYR A 81 5.81 -20.20 -12.40
N SER A 82 6.73 -20.48 -11.49
CA SER A 82 8.07 -20.92 -11.87
C SER A 82 8.09 -22.33 -12.43
N ASP A 83 7.22 -23.21 -11.94
CA ASP A 83 7.07 -24.56 -12.48
C ASP A 83 6.37 -24.52 -13.87
N ARG A 84 5.38 -23.63 -14.02
CA ARG A 84 4.61 -23.50 -15.28
C ARG A 84 5.36 -22.74 -16.37
N TYR A 85 6.13 -21.72 -16.01
CA TYR A 85 6.85 -20.82 -16.91
C TYR A 85 8.32 -20.65 -16.48
N PRO A 86 9.13 -21.72 -16.53
CA PRO A 86 10.53 -21.68 -16.11
C PRO A 86 11.37 -20.66 -16.90
N GLU A 87 10.96 -20.31 -18.12
CA GLU A 87 11.60 -19.30 -18.96
C GLU A 87 11.56 -17.89 -18.35
N LEU A 88 10.60 -17.60 -17.47
CA LEU A 88 10.51 -16.32 -16.78
C LEU A 88 11.49 -16.20 -15.61
N VAL A 89 11.99 -17.31 -15.06
CA VAL A 89 12.81 -17.29 -13.84
C VAL A 89 14.11 -16.49 -14.01
N PRO A 90 14.92 -16.69 -15.07
CA PRO A 90 16.15 -15.90 -15.26
C PRO A 90 15.89 -14.41 -15.47
N LEU A 91 14.79 -14.06 -16.14
CA LEU A 91 14.34 -12.69 -16.32
C LEU A 91 13.96 -12.05 -14.98
N VAL A 92 13.22 -12.78 -14.15
CA VAL A 92 12.83 -12.32 -12.81
C VAL A 92 14.05 -12.09 -11.92
N ASP A 93 15.04 -12.98 -11.95
CA ASP A 93 16.26 -12.82 -11.16
C ASP A 93 17.03 -11.54 -11.55
N GLN A 94 17.03 -11.18 -12.83
CA GLN A 94 17.61 -9.92 -13.31
C GLN A 94 16.77 -8.71 -12.85
N LEU A 95 15.46 -8.76 -13.06
CA LEU A 95 14.53 -7.68 -12.68
C LEU A 95 14.52 -7.41 -11.18
N ALA A 96 14.70 -8.46 -10.35
CA ALA A 96 14.79 -8.34 -8.91
C ALA A 96 15.90 -7.38 -8.46
N GLY A 97 16.98 -7.27 -9.25
CA GLY A 97 18.09 -6.38 -9.01
C GLY A 97 17.77 -4.88 -9.11
N TYR A 98 16.57 -4.51 -9.60
CA TYR A 98 16.12 -3.12 -9.64
C TYR A 98 15.26 -2.70 -8.44
N LEU A 99 14.75 -3.67 -7.68
CA LEU A 99 13.86 -3.47 -6.53
C LEU A 99 14.63 -3.54 -5.21
N ASN A 100 13.99 -3.08 -4.14
CA ASN A 100 14.66 -2.93 -2.86
C ASN A 100 14.94 -4.26 -2.16
N PRO A 101 16.20 -4.59 -1.84
CA PRO A 101 16.53 -5.86 -1.17
C PRO A 101 15.92 -5.96 0.24
N TYR A 102 15.52 -4.87 0.90
CA TYR A 102 14.83 -4.92 2.20
C TYR A 102 13.43 -5.55 2.12
N ALA A 103 12.78 -5.57 0.95
CA ALA A 103 11.56 -6.35 0.76
C ALA A 103 11.82 -7.86 0.92
N GLY A 104 13.06 -8.30 0.70
CA GLY A 104 13.47 -9.69 0.72
C GLY A 104 13.26 -10.39 -0.63
N PRO A 105 14.14 -11.34 -0.99
CA PRO A 105 14.13 -11.96 -2.32
C PRO A 105 12.85 -12.74 -2.60
N ILE A 106 12.23 -13.36 -1.58
CA ILE A 106 10.97 -14.09 -1.73
C ILE A 106 9.84 -13.15 -2.16
N VAL A 107 9.66 -12.01 -1.49
CA VAL A 107 8.58 -11.06 -1.80
C VAL A 107 8.75 -10.47 -3.19
N ILE A 108 9.98 -10.12 -3.56
CA ILE A 108 10.30 -9.62 -4.90
C ILE A 108 9.96 -10.68 -5.96
N ARG A 109 10.42 -11.92 -5.76
CA ARG A 109 10.16 -13.04 -6.68
C ARG A 109 8.66 -13.33 -6.81
N GLU A 110 7.94 -13.36 -5.69
CA GLU A 110 6.48 -13.52 -5.63
C GLU A 110 5.77 -12.49 -6.51
N ARG A 111 6.10 -11.21 -6.35
CA ARG A 111 5.51 -10.14 -7.16
C ARG A 111 5.85 -10.29 -8.64
N LEU A 112 7.13 -10.43 -8.97
CA LEU A 112 7.59 -10.42 -10.37
C LEU A 112 7.09 -11.63 -11.15
N LEU A 113 7.24 -12.85 -10.62
CA LEU A 113 6.77 -14.06 -11.30
C LEU A 113 5.25 -14.09 -11.42
N THR A 114 4.51 -13.67 -10.40
CA THR A 114 3.05 -13.66 -10.50
C THR A 114 2.57 -12.64 -11.52
N VAL A 115 3.13 -11.44 -11.55
CA VAL A 115 2.74 -10.41 -12.52
C VAL A 115 3.00 -10.89 -13.96
N LEU A 116 4.20 -11.38 -14.24
CA LEU A 116 4.58 -11.83 -15.58
C LEU A 116 3.86 -13.12 -15.97
N GLY A 117 3.75 -14.06 -15.04
CA GLY A 117 3.09 -15.35 -15.23
C GLY A 117 1.58 -15.20 -15.48
N VAL A 118 0.88 -14.35 -14.73
CA VAL A 118 -0.53 -14.00 -14.99
C VAL A 118 -0.68 -13.40 -16.39
N GLY A 119 0.21 -12.47 -16.76
CA GLY A 119 0.17 -11.83 -18.07
C GLY A 119 0.30 -12.84 -19.20
N TRP A 120 1.30 -13.72 -19.10
CA TRP A 120 1.51 -14.81 -20.04
C TRP A 120 0.31 -15.76 -20.09
N GLU A 121 -0.13 -16.27 -18.94
CA GLU A 121 -1.22 -17.24 -18.85
C GLU A 121 -2.51 -16.70 -19.49
N ARG A 122 -2.87 -15.43 -19.20
CA ARG A 122 -4.04 -14.79 -19.81
C ARG A 122 -3.87 -14.62 -21.33
N ALA A 123 -2.68 -14.27 -21.80
CA ALA A 123 -2.40 -14.15 -23.23
C ALA A 123 -2.53 -15.49 -23.97
N GLU A 124 -2.00 -16.59 -23.41
CA GLU A 124 -2.16 -17.96 -23.97
C GLU A 124 -3.62 -18.39 -24.03
N GLN A 125 -4.42 -17.98 -23.06
CA GLN A 125 -5.86 -18.25 -23.01
C GLN A 125 -6.68 -17.40 -24.00
N GLY A 126 -6.03 -16.57 -24.83
CA GLY A 126 -6.68 -15.73 -25.83
C GLY A 126 -7.15 -14.38 -25.30
N PHE A 127 -6.84 -14.04 -24.05
CA PHE A 127 -7.13 -12.74 -23.45
C PHE A 127 -5.91 -11.83 -23.54
N ALA A 128 -5.49 -11.49 -24.76
CA ALA A 128 -4.33 -10.62 -24.98
C ALA A 128 -4.64 -9.14 -24.72
N VAL A 129 -3.65 -8.40 -24.23
CA VAL A 129 -3.68 -6.94 -24.18
C VAL A 129 -3.51 -6.40 -25.59
N THR A 130 -4.42 -5.52 -26.02
CA THR A 130 -4.42 -4.93 -27.37
C THR A 130 -4.18 -3.42 -27.37
N ASP A 131 -4.07 -2.82 -26.18
CA ASP A 131 -3.89 -1.38 -26.03
C ASP A 131 -2.44 -0.97 -26.34
N THR A 132 -2.29 -0.02 -27.27
CA THR A 132 -0.99 0.49 -27.72
C THR A 132 -0.60 1.81 -27.05
N THR A 133 -1.47 2.34 -26.18
CA THR A 133 -1.26 3.62 -25.48
C THR A 133 -0.62 3.44 -24.09
N ILE A 134 -0.20 2.21 -23.77
CA ILE A 134 0.41 1.87 -22.49
C ILE A 134 1.72 2.66 -22.32
N PRO A 135 1.90 3.36 -21.19
CA PRO A 135 3.14 4.08 -20.95
C PRO A 135 4.35 3.13 -20.86
N ASP A 136 5.43 3.48 -21.57
CA ASP A 136 6.67 2.71 -21.50
C ASP A 136 7.38 2.94 -20.15
N LEU A 137 7.45 1.86 -19.35
CA LEU A 137 8.18 1.76 -18.09
C LEU A 137 9.35 0.77 -18.17
N TRP A 138 9.84 0.45 -19.37
CA TRP A 138 11.04 -0.37 -19.50
C TRP A 138 12.32 0.41 -19.23
N PHE A 139 12.33 1.75 -19.25
CA PHE A 139 13.52 2.56 -18.96
C PHE A 139 14.78 2.14 -19.75
N ASP A 140 14.61 1.69 -21.00
CA ASP A 140 15.68 1.15 -21.86
C ASP A 140 16.44 -0.05 -21.25
N LEU A 141 15.78 -0.79 -20.35
CA LEU A 141 16.32 -1.99 -19.73
C LEU A 141 16.48 -3.13 -20.75
N PRO A 142 17.63 -3.84 -20.77
CA PRO A 142 17.87 -4.95 -21.70
C PRO A 142 16.91 -6.14 -21.48
N GLU A 143 16.33 -6.25 -20.28
CA GLU A 143 15.30 -7.23 -19.93
C GLU A 143 14.05 -7.11 -20.81
N LYS A 144 13.82 -5.95 -21.45
CA LYS A 144 12.79 -5.75 -22.46
C LYS A 144 12.97 -6.71 -23.64
N ASP A 145 14.18 -6.80 -24.18
CA ASP A 145 14.48 -7.64 -25.33
C ASP A 145 14.40 -9.13 -24.97
N ILE A 146 14.83 -9.49 -23.75
CA ILE A 146 14.71 -10.86 -23.24
C ILE A 146 13.24 -11.28 -23.18
N LEU A 147 12.36 -10.44 -22.64
CA LEU A 147 10.94 -10.75 -22.61
C LEU A 147 10.33 -10.76 -24.03
N ALA A 148 10.74 -9.84 -24.90
CA ALA A 148 10.28 -9.82 -26.29
C ALA A 148 10.60 -11.14 -27.01
N ASP A 149 11.81 -11.67 -26.85
CA ASP A 149 12.23 -12.95 -27.41
C ASP A 149 11.39 -14.11 -26.87
N ILE A 150 11.12 -14.12 -25.56
CA ILE A 150 10.26 -15.11 -24.91
C ILE A 150 8.85 -15.08 -25.51
N LEU A 151 8.23 -13.90 -25.61
CA LEU A 151 6.87 -13.73 -26.15
C LEU A 151 6.81 -14.13 -27.65
N ALA A 152 7.85 -13.80 -28.42
CA ALA A 152 7.95 -14.12 -29.84
C ALA A 152 8.06 -15.64 -30.08
N GLN A 153 8.87 -16.35 -29.30
CA GLN A 153 9.01 -17.81 -29.39
C GLN A 153 7.68 -18.54 -29.15
N LYS A 154 6.82 -17.98 -28.31
CA LYS A 154 5.51 -18.52 -27.95
C LYS A 154 4.39 -18.07 -28.88
N GLN A 155 4.71 -17.22 -29.86
CA GLN A 155 3.77 -16.70 -30.86
C GLN A 155 2.52 -16.04 -30.22
N LEU A 156 2.72 -15.34 -29.10
CA LEU A 156 1.63 -14.64 -28.43
C LEU A 156 1.13 -13.48 -29.29
N LEU A 157 -0.20 -13.34 -29.33
CA LEU A 157 -0.85 -12.24 -30.03
C LEU A 157 -0.51 -10.91 -29.35
N HIS A 158 -0.37 -9.86 -30.16
CA HIS A 158 -0.15 -8.49 -29.66
C HIS A 158 1.09 -8.34 -28.76
N ALA A 159 2.19 -9.04 -29.09
CA ALA A 159 3.42 -9.07 -28.30
C ALA A 159 3.94 -7.68 -27.86
N ASP A 160 3.85 -6.65 -28.71
CA ASP A 160 4.29 -5.29 -28.35
C ASP A 160 3.48 -4.68 -27.21
N ALA A 161 2.15 -4.88 -27.23
CA ALA A 161 1.25 -4.39 -26.20
C ALA A 161 1.40 -5.20 -24.90
N GLU A 162 1.59 -6.51 -25.02
CA GLU A 162 1.93 -7.39 -23.89
C GLU A 162 3.25 -6.98 -23.21
N LEU A 163 4.27 -6.71 -24.02
CA LEU A 163 5.58 -6.26 -23.56
C LEU A 163 5.47 -4.90 -22.83
N ALA A 164 4.76 -3.93 -23.40
CA ALA A 164 4.54 -2.64 -22.75
C ALA A 164 3.75 -2.80 -21.43
N PHE A 165 2.72 -3.64 -21.42
CA PHE A 165 1.93 -3.90 -20.22
C PHE A 165 2.73 -4.58 -19.11
N ALA A 166 3.67 -5.47 -19.45
CA ALA A 166 4.49 -6.17 -18.47
C ALA A 166 5.32 -5.20 -17.61
N ALA A 167 6.08 -4.27 -18.22
CA ALA A 167 6.80 -3.26 -17.46
C ALA A 167 5.86 -2.32 -16.70
N PHE A 168 4.75 -1.91 -17.32
CA PHE A 168 3.74 -1.11 -16.65
C PHE A 168 3.22 -1.79 -15.37
N ALA A 169 2.95 -3.09 -15.44
CA ALA A 169 2.43 -3.87 -14.31
C ALA A 169 3.49 -4.10 -13.21
N VAL A 170 4.74 -4.36 -13.60
CA VAL A 170 5.84 -4.61 -12.66
C VAL A 170 6.21 -3.34 -11.89
N PHE A 171 6.37 -2.22 -12.60
CA PHE A 171 6.98 -1.01 -12.05
C PHE A 171 5.99 0.07 -11.62
N SER A 172 4.70 -0.03 -11.94
CA SER A 172 3.70 0.91 -11.43
C SER A 172 3.32 0.65 -9.96
N GLY A 173 2.84 1.69 -9.30
CA GLY A 173 2.48 1.68 -7.88
C GLY A 173 3.65 2.05 -6.94
N PRO A 174 3.39 2.09 -5.62
CA PRO A 174 4.37 2.56 -4.64
C PRO A 174 5.41 1.48 -4.28
N VAL A 175 6.27 1.12 -5.24
CA VAL A 175 7.22 0.01 -5.12
C VAL A 175 8.65 0.43 -4.74
N VAL A 176 8.94 1.74 -4.69
CA VAL A 176 10.26 2.26 -4.32
C VAL A 176 10.33 2.50 -2.82
N LEU A 177 11.31 1.90 -2.14
CA LEU A 177 11.43 1.99 -0.67
C LEU A 177 12.55 2.93 -0.22
N SER A 178 13.50 3.24 -1.11
CA SER A 178 14.71 4.00 -0.77
C SER A 178 15.32 4.63 -2.01
N VAL A 179 16.07 5.72 -1.82
CA VAL A 179 16.95 6.30 -2.85
C VAL A 179 18.03 5.35 -3.37
N LYS A 180 18.27 4.23 -2.69
CA LYS A 180 19.21 3.18 -3.11
C LYS A 180 18.62 2.20 -4.12
N ASP A 181 17.31 2.23 -4.37
CA ASP A 181 16.71 1.41 -5.43
C ASP A 181 17.22 1.84 -6.78
N LYS A 182 17.59 0.91 -7.65
CA LYS A 182 17.93 1.28 -9.02
C LYS A 182 16.72 1.85 -9.75
N LEU A 183 15.53 1.31 -9.48
CA LEU A 183 14.27 1.85 -9.99
C LEU A 183 14.06 3.32 -9.60
N TYR A 184 14.47 3.71 -8.38
CA TYR A 184 14.38 5.11 -7.95
C TYR A 184 15.11 6.04 -8.92
N HIS A 185 16.33 5.69 -9.34
CA HIS A 185 17.13 6.52 -10.23
C HIS A 185 16.46 6.71 -11.60
N PHE A 186 15.91 5.66 -12.20
CA PHE A 186 15.21 5.77 -13.49
C PHE A 186 13.99 6.69 -13.43
N VAL A 187 13.22 6.62 -12.33
CA VAL A 187 12.03 7.46 -12.15
C VAL A 187 12.42 8.89 -11.78
N ALA A 188 13.44 9.09 -10.94
CA ALA A 188 13.97 10.40 -10.59
C ALA A 188 14.47 11.15 -11.84
N ASP A 189 15.21 10.46 -12.72
CA ASP A 189 15.63 11.05 -14.00
C ASP A 189 14.43 11.46 -14.86
N ARG A 190 13.35 10.68 -14.85
CA ARG A 190 12.12 11.00 -15.59
C ARG A 190 11.39 12.21 -15.00
N LEU A 191 11.37 12.36 -13.68
CA LEU A 191 10.82 13.53 -13.00
C LEU A 191 11.52 14.84 -13.41
N THR A 192 12.79 14.79 -13.81
CA THR A 192 13.53 15.99 -14.25
C THR A 192 13.16 16.45 -15.67
N LYS A 193 12.38 15.67 -16.43
CA LYS A 193 12.06 15.96 -17.83
C LYS A 193 10.84 16.88 -17.91
N GLU A 194 11.06 18.15 -18.26
CA GLU A 194 10.00 19.17 -18.38
C GLU A 194 8.85 18.80 -19.34
N SER A 195 9.09 17.92 -20.32
CA SER A 195 8.06 17.48 -21.26
C SER A 195 7.06 16.48 -20.68
N ASP A 196 7.37 15.85 -19.54
CA ASP A 196 6.51 14.84 -18.92
C ASP A 196 5.42 15.51 -18.08
N ARG A 197 4.16 15.36 -18.50
CA ARG A 197 3.01 15.98 -17.82
C ARG A 197 2.82 15.48 -16.39
N LEU A 198 3.16 14.22 -16.12
CA LEU A 198 3.03 13.65 -14.77
C LEU A 198 4.16 14.11 -13.85
N ALA A 199 5.35 14.37 -14.40
CA ALA A 199 6.40 15.05 -13.65
C ALA A 199 5.96 16.44 -13.21
N GLY A 200 5.48 17.28 -14.14
CA GLY A 200 4.99 18.61 -13.81
C GLY A 200 3.83 18.59 -12.80
N LEU A 201 2.92 17.62 -12.88
CA LEU A 201 1.84 17.46 -11.91
C LEU A 201 2.34 17.03 -10.51
N THR A 202 3.41 16.23 -10.47
CA THR A 202 4.07 15.80 -9.23
C THR A 202 4.74 17.00 -8.56
N ASP A 203 5.41 17.87 -9.31
CA ASP A 203 6.01 19.11 -8.81
C ASP A 203 4.96 20.10 -8.29
N GLU A 204 3.83 20.24 -9.01
CA GLU A 204 2.71 21.07 -8.55
C GLU A 204 2.14 20.57 -7.21
N LEU A 205 2.03 19.25 -7.04
CA LEU A 205 1.58 18.65 -5.78
C LEU A 205 2.62 18.87 -4.67
N ALA A 206 3.91 18.66 -4.97
CA ALA A 206 5.00 18.89 -4.05
C ALA A 206 4.96 20.32 -3.50
N ALA A 207 4.82 21.32 -4.38
CA ALA A 207 4.71 22.72 -3.99
C ALA A 207 3.49 23.00 -3.09
N ALA A 208 2.33 22.39 -3.39
CA ALA A 208 1.14 22.54 -2.57
C ALA A 208 1.33 21.93 -1.16
N LEU A 209 2.01 20.78 -1.07
CA LEU A 209 2.28 20.13 0.21
C LEU A 209 3.32 20.89 1.02
N VAL A 210 4.38 21.40 0.40
CA VAL A 210 5.39 22.23 1.09
C VAL A 210 4.75 23.50 1.66
N ALA A 211 3.82 24.12 0.91
CA ALA A 211 3.09 25.28 1.41
C ALA A 211 2.22 24.97 2.64
N GLU A 212 1.64 23.76 2.71
CA GLU A 212 0.85 23.29 3.86
C GLU A 212 1.74 22.89 5.05
N MET A 213 2.88 22.27 4.75
CA MET A 213 3.83 21.73 5.73
C MET A 213 4.78 22.77 6.32
N GLY A 214 5.00 23.88 5.61
CA GLY A 214 5.98 24.91 5.96
C GLY A 214 7.42 24.55 5.59
N SER A 215 7.76 23.27 5.48
CA SER A 215 9.04 22.80 4.95
C SER A 215 8.93 21.44 4.27
N GLU A 216 9.93 21.11 3.46
CA GLU A 216 10.13 19.74 2.98
C GLU A 216 10.53 18.83 4.15
N PRO A 217 10.16 17.53 4.12
CA PRO A 217 10.80 16.50 4.93
C PRO A 217 12.30 16.38 4.59
N CYS A 218 13.00 15.45 5.24
CA CYS A 218 14.37 15.12 4.84
C CYS A 218 14.46 14.79 3.34
N ASP A 219 15.44 15.33 2.62
CA ASP A 219 15.59 15.25 1.16
C ASP A 219 15.39 13.82 0.61
N GLU A 220 15.99 12.81 1.25
CA GLU A 220 15.87 11.40 0.82
C GLU A 220 14.43 10.87 0.96
N GLN A 221 13.76 11.20 2.06
CA GLN A 221 12.39 10.75 2.31
C GLN A 221 11.44 11.45 1.33
N TRP A 222 11.67 12.74 1.10
CA TRP A 222 10.86 13.54 0.19
C TRP A 222 10.94 13.03 -1.25
N SER A 223 12.15 12.79 -1.76
CA SER A 223 12.33 12.31 -3.13
C SER A 223 11.70 10.94 -3.38
N VAL A 224 11.79 10.03 -2.41
CA VAL A 224 11.13 8.71 -2.48
C VAL A 224 9.60 8.85 -2.54
N LEU A 225 9.02 9.79 -1.79
CA LEU A 225 7.58 10.05 -1.84
C LEU A 225 7.14 10.61 -3.20
N LEU A 226 7.94 11.50 -3.81
CA LEU A 226 7.66 12.05 -5.14
C LEU A 226 7.77 10.99 -6.24
N VAL A 227 8.80 10.14 -6.20
CA VAL A 227 8.96 9.01 -7.12
C VAL A 227 7.77 8.05 -7.03
N ASN A 228 7.34 7.67 -5.83
CA ASN A 228 6.16 6.82 -5.66
C ASN A 228 4.86 7.52 -6.06
N THR A 229 4.76 8.84 -5.87
CA THR A 229 3.62 9.63 -6.37
C THR A 229 3.52 9.49 -7.88
N TYR A 230 4.60 9.71 -8.61
CA TYR A 230 4.64 9.53 -10.06
C TYR A 230 4.18 8.12 -10.46
N LEU A 231 4.72 7.08 -9.84
CA LEU A 231 4.36 5.68 -10.13
C LEU A 231 2.90 5.33 -9.78
N ILE A 232 2.27 6.01 -8.81
CA ILE A 232 0.84 5.88 -8.50
C ILE A 232 -0.01 6.62 -9.54
N LEU A 233 0.43 7.79 -10.01
CA LEU A 233 -0.33 8.57 -11.00
C LEU A 233 -0.38 7.88 -12.36
N MET A 234 0.70 7.19 -12.75
CA MET A 234 0.80 6.44 -14.02
C MET A 234 -0.43 5.55 -14.29
N PRO A 235 -0.81 4.59 -13.42
CA PRO A 235 -1.99 3.77 -13.65
C PRO A 235 -3.30 4.56 -13.53
N ILE A 236 -3.39 5.56 -12.65
CA ILE A 236 -4.61 6.37 -12.54
C ILE A 236 -4.89 7.11 -13.86
N PHE A 237 -3.86 7.69 -14.48
CA PHE A 237 -3.96 8.43 -15.74
C PHE A 237 -4.13 7.53 -16.96
N TYR A 238 -3.54 6.33 -16.95
CA TYR A 238 -3.76 5.34 -18.01
C TYR A 238 -5.21 4.82 -17.99
N PHE A 239 -5.69 4.34 -16.83
CA PHE A 239 -7.02 3.73 -16.75
C PHE A 239 -8.18 4.73 -16.69
N GLN A 240 -7.92 5.96 -16.22
CA GLN A 240 -8.92 7.02 -16.03
C GLN A 240 -10.16 6.63 -15.23
N GLN A 241 -9.99 5.70 -14.29
CA GLN A 241 -11.05 5.17 -13.42
C GLN A 241 -10.44 4.64 -12.12
N SER A 242 -11.30 4.27 -11.18
CA SER A 242 -10.86 3.72 -9.89
C SER A 242 -10.09 2.42 -10.12
N LEU A 243 -8.94 2.31 -9.47
CA LEU A 243 -8.04 1.17 -9.59
C LEU A 243 -8.40 0.06 -8.61
N PRO A 244 -8.38 -1.21 -9.03
CA PRO A 244 -8.60 -2.36 -8.17
C PRO A 244 -7.35 -2.69 -7.34
N VAL A 245 -7.00 -1.83 -6.39
CA VAL A 245 -5.88 -2.01 -5.45
C VAL A 245 -6.38 -2.40 -4.05
N LEU A 246 -5.51 -2.96 -3.22
CA LEU A 246 -5.86 -3.44 -1.88
C LEU A 246 -6.26 -2.31 -0.90
N PHE A 247 -5.64 -1.14 -1.02
CA PHE A 247 -5.74 -0.06 -0.03
C PHE A 247 -7.19 0.33 0.34
N PRO A 248 -8.14 0.55 -0.60
CA PRO A 248 -9.55 0.81 -0.27
C PRO A 248 -10.21 -0.25 0.61
N LEU A 249 -9.79 -1.51 0.53
CA LEU A 249 -10.36 -2.63 1.30
C LEU A 249 -9.85 -2.66 2.75
N ILE A 250 -8.62 -2.19 2.98
CA ILE A 250 -7.96 -2.20 4.30
C ILE A 250 -7.84 -0.82 4.95
N ARG A 251 -8.37 0.21 4.29
CA ARG A 251 -8.28 1.62 4.70
C ARG A 251 -8.72 1.85 6.14
N THR A 252 -9.77 1.17 6.59
CA THR A 252 -10.31 1.33 7.95
C THR A 252 -9.36 0.84 9.03
N GLN A 253 -8.40 -0.04 8.70
CA GLN A 253 -7.35 -0.49 9.63
C GLN A 253 -6.10 0.39 9.56
N LEU A 254 -5.81 0.98 8.39
CA LEU A 254 -4.57 1.74 8.16
C LEU A 254 -4.69 3.23 8.50
N VAL A 255 -5.84 3.84 8.22
CA VAL A 255 -5.99 5.30 8.31
C VAL A 255 -6.21 5.72 9.75
N PRO A 256 -5.37 6.61 10.30
CA PRO A 256 -5.57 7.11 11.65
C PRO A 256 -6.77 8.06 11.71
N ASN A 257 -7.52 7.99 12.80
CA ASN A 257 -8.63 8.89 13.07
C ASN A 257 -8.14 10.09 13.90
N ASN A 258 -7.38 11.01 13.29
CA ASN A 258 -6.92 12.23 13.94
C ASN A 258 -7.08 13.47 13.03
N ARG A 259 -7.03 14.67 13.64
CA ARG A 259 -7.24 15.95 12.97
C ARG A 259 -6.21 16.21 11.86
N HIS A 260 -4.92 16.03 12.16
CA HIS A 260 -3.82 16.27 11.21
C HIS A 260 -3.95 15.44 9.93
N TYR A 261 -4.38 14.18 10.04
CA TYR A 261 -4.64 13.34 8.86
C TYR A 261 -5.79 13.91 8.02
N GLN A 262 -6.86 14.41 8.66
CA GLN A 262 -7.98 15.03 7.95
C GLN A 262 -7.60 16.36 7.29
N ASP A 263 -6.69 17.12 7.90
CA ASP A 263 -6.17 18.37 7.34
C ASP A 263 -5.30 18.10 6.11
N LEU A 264 -4.35 17.14 6.19
CA LEU A 264 -3.60 16.67 5.02
C LEU A 264 -4.53 16.16 3.91
N ARG A 265 -5.55 15.36 4.28
CA ARG A 265 -6.55 14.85 3.32
C ARG A 265 -7.31 15.98 2.64
N ARG A 266 -7.64 17.05 3.38
CA ARG A 266 -8.32 18.23 2.83
C ARG A 266 -7.41 18.96 1.84
N CYS A 267 -6.14 19.17 2.19
CA CYS A 267 -5.15 19.77 1.29
C CYS A 267 -5.02 18.97 -0.01
N MET A 268 -4.83 17.65 0.09
CA MET A 268 -4.79 16.72 -1.05
C MET A 268 -6.06 16.81 -1.90
N ARG A 269 -7.25 16.80 -1.28
CA ARG A 269 -8.52 16.89 -2.00
C ARG A 269 -8.64 18.22 -2.76
N VAL A 270 -8.31 19.34 -2.14
CA VAL A 270 -8.37 20.67 -2.78
C VAL A 270 -7.46 20.73 -4.00
N PHE A 271 -6.24 20.18 -3.89
CA PHE A 271 -5.32 20.07 -5.01
C PHE A 271 -5.95 19.28 -6.17
N TRP A 272 -6.43 18.07 -5.90
CA TRP A 272 -7.00 17.21 -6.94
C TRP A 272 -8.29 17.75 -7.55
N GLU A 273 -9.12 18.46 -6.78
CA GLU A 273 -10.29 19.17 -7.29
C GLU A 273 -9.91 20.31 -8.26
N LYS A 274 -8.80 21.02 -8.00
CA LYS A 274 -8.27 22.03 -8.92
C LYS A 274 -7.80 21.39 -10.22
N VAL A 275 -7.09 20.25 -10.15
CA VAL A 275 -6.62 19.52 -11.33
C VAL A 275 -7.80 18.97 -12.13
N ALA A 276 -8.83 18.42 -11.47
CA ALA A 276 -10.02 17.87 -12.13
C ALA A 276 -10.83 18.91 -12.92
N ARG A 277 -10.68 20.20 -12.63
CA ARG A 277 -11.31 21.30 -13.40
C ARG A 277 -10.57 21.63 -14.70
N ARG A 278 -9.37 21.07 -14.94
CA ARG A 278 -8.65 21.24 -16.20
C ARG A 278 -9.37 20.48 -17.32
N LYS A 279 -9.37 21.05 -18.54
CA LYS A 279 -10.16 20.56 -19.68
C LYS A 279 -9.93 19.08 -20.00
N ASP A 280 -8.70 18.60 -19.86
CA ASP A 280 -8.25 17.23 -20.15
C ASP A 280 -8.34 16.28 -18.95
N CYS A 281 -8.74 16.78 -17.78
CA CYS A 281 -8.71 16.05 -16.52
C CYS A 281 -10.09 15.91 -15.84
N TYR A 282 -11.18 16.24 -16.53
CA TYR A 282 -12.54 16.16 -15.94
C TYR A 282 -12.90 14.76 -15.42
N TRP A 283 -12.35 13.71 -16.03
CA TRP A 283 -12.51 12.33 -15.59
C TRP A 283 -11.98 12.09 -14.16
N LEU A 284 -11.03 12.90 -13.67
CA LEU A 284 -10.48 12.79 -12.31
C LEU A 284 -11.56 12.90 -11.23
N HIS A 285 -12.67 13.63 -11.50
CA HIS A 285 -13.79 13.73 -10.56
C HIS A 285 -14.32 12.36 -10.11
N ARG A 286 -14.21 11.32 -10.95
CA ARG A 286 -14.65 9.95 -10.65
C ARG A 286 -13.70 9.21 -9.72
N VAL A 287 -12.44 9.63 -9.63
CA VAL A 287 -11.38 8.96 -8.87
C VAL A 287 -10.84 9.80 -7.71
N LEU A 288 -11.40 11.00 -7.48
CA LEU A 288 -10.95 11.95 -6.46
C LEU A 288 -10.77 11.31 -5.08
N ASP A 289 -11.72 10.50 -4.63
CA ASP A 289 -11.61 9.88 -3.31
C ASP A 289 -10.43 8.90 -3.26
N GLN A 290 -10.26 8.07 -4.29
CA GLN A 290 -9.17 7.09 -4.31
C GLN A 290 -7.80 7.76 -4.37
N ILE A 291 -7.57 8.68 -5.31
CA ILE A 291 -6.28 9.36 -5.44
C ILE A 291 -5.94 10.19 -4.20
N THR A 292 -6.93 10.88 -3.63
CA THR A 292 -6.77 11.63 -2.39
C THR A 292 -6.34 10.68 -1.27
N ASN A 293 -7.05 9.57 -1.06
CA ASN A 293 -6.77 8.68 0.07
C ASN A 293 -5.40 7.96 -0.08
N LEU A 294 -5.06 7.50 -1.29
CA LEU A 294 -3.76 6.85 -1.56
C LEU A 294 -2.60 7.78 -1.24
N LEU A 295 -2.63 9.00 -1.78
CA LEU A 295 -1.55 9.96 -1.58
C LEU A 295 -1.55 10.54 -0.17
N THR A 296 -2.72 10.79 0.44
CA THR A 296 -2.77 11.21 1.86
C THR A 296 -2.06 10.19 2.74
N TYR A 297 -2.32 8.89 2.54
CA TYR A 297 -1.67 7.85 3.32
C TYR A 297 -0.17 7.74 3.03
N LEU A 298 0.25 7.88 1.76
CA LEU A 298 1.65 7.90 1.37
C LEU A 298 2.44 9.00 2.12
N PHE A 299 1.91 10.22 2.15
CA PHE A 299 2.58 11.37 2.77
C PHE A 299 2.35 11.48 4.28
N TRP A 300 1.41 10.72 4.85
CA TRP A 300 0.99 10.87 6.25
C TRP A 300 2.15 10.81 7.23
N ARG A 301 3.08 9.87 7.06
CA ARG A 301 4.20 9.72 7.98
C ARG A 301 5.08 10.97 8.01
N ALA A 302 5.46 11.48 6.84
CA ALA A 302 6.31 12.66 6.71
C ALA A 302 5.60 13.91 7.22
N TYR A 303 4.30 14.05 6.92
CA TYR A 303 3.47 15.14 7.46
C TYR A 303 3.40 15.10 8.99
N ARG A 304 3.15 13.93 9.58
CA ARG A 304 3.06 13.76 11.04
C ARG A 304 4.37 14.12 11.75
N GLU A 305 5.51 13.79 11.16
CA GLU A 305 6.84 14.03 11.75
C GLU A 305 7.09 15.53 12.05
N GLN A 306 6.40 16.44 11.36
CA GLN A 306 6.51 17.89 11.58
C GLN A 306 5.82 18.38 12.87
N PHE A 307 4.78 17.67 13.31
CA PHE A 307 3.96 18.02 14.47
C PHE A 307 4.24 17.12 15.68
N THR A 308 5.02 16.04 15.51
CA THR A 308 5.48 15.20 16.62
C THR A 308 6.74 15.77 17.27
N GLN A 309 6.62 16.96 17.86
CA GLN A 309 7.75 17.63 18.51
C GLN A 309 7.86 17.33 20.01
N HIS A 310 6.80 16.77 20.60
CA HIS A 310 6.71 16.64 22.05
C HIS A 310 6.78 15.18 22.53
N HIS A 311 7.86 14.87 23.24
CA HIS A 311 7.99 13.62 23.99
C HIS A 311 6.93 13.51 25.08
N LEU A 312 6.42 12.31 25.31
CA LEU A 312 5.46 12.01 26.37
C LEU A 312 6.18 11.93 27.72
N ARG A 313 5.84 12.82 28.65
CA ARG A 313 6.39 12.82 30.01
C ARG A 313 5.66 11.79 30.85
N VAL A 314 6.35 10.75 31.29
CA VAL A 314 5.77 9.65 32.07
C VAL A 314 6.40 9.61 33.46
N SER A 315 5.58 9.49 34.51
CA SER A 315 6.09 9.27 35.87
C SER A 315 5.64 7.94 36.45
N LEU A 316 6.58 7.30 37.15
CA LEU A 316 6.32 6.08 37.90
C LEU A 316 5.96 6.42 39.36
N ARG A 317 4.76 6.03 39.81
CA ARG A 317 4.36 6.08 41.22
C ARG A 317 4.08 4.67 41.74
N MET A 318 5.16 4.00 42.12
CA MET A 318 5.16 2.59 42.52
C MET A 318 6.01 2.40 43.79
N GLY A 319 6.05 1.18 44.31
CA GLY A 319 6.83 0.86 45.51
C GLY A 319 8.30 1.28 45.40
N LEU A 320 8.93 1.61 46.52
CA LEU A 320 10.30 2.15 46.58
C LEU A 320 11.40 1.14 46.17
N SER A 321 11.05 -0.14 45.99
CA SER A 321 12.03 -1.15 45.57
C SER A 321 12.43 -0.94 44.11
N TYR A 322 13.70 -0.58 43.90
CA TYR A 322 14.28 -0.36 42.57
C TYR A 322 14.12 -1.58 41.65
N HIS A 323 14.32 -2.78 42.18
CA HIS A 323 14.15 -4.03 41.43
C HIS A 323 12.72 -4.24 40.90
N LEU A 324 11.71 -3.79 41.65
CA LEU A 324 10.32 -3.89 41.22
C LEU A 324 9.96 -2.86 40.14
N GLN A 325 10.73 -1.77 40.02
CA GLN A 325 10.54 -0.77 38.97
C GLN A 325 11.31 -1.10 37.68
N GLN A 326 12.33 -1.95 37.76
CA GLN A 326 13.22 -2.27 36.64
C GLN A 326 12.48 -2.76 35.38
N PRO A 327 11.51 -3.69 35.45
CA PRO A 327 10.81 -4.13 34.25
C PRO A 327 10.13 -2.99 33.49
N VAL A 328 9.45 -2.08 34.20
CA VAL A 328 8.78 -0.93 33.59
C VAL A 328 9.78 0.10 33.09
N ARG A 329 10.83 0.39 33.88
CA ARG A 329 11.90 1.31 33.47
C ARG A 329 12.60 0.85 32.21
N SER A 330 12.95 -0.43 32.14
CA SER A 330 13.56 -1.03 30.95
C SER A 330 12.63 -0.97 29.76
N LEU A 331 11.34 -1.28 29.92
CA LEU A 331 10.35 -1.16 28.83
C LEU A 331 10.28 0.29 28.31
N LEU A 332 10.11 1.27 29.19
CA LEU A 332 10.01 2.68 28.81
C LEU A 332 11.28 3.20 28.16
N ALA A 333 12.46 2.72 28.56
CA ALA A 333 13.74 3.14 28.00
C ALA A 333 13.90 2.77 26.51
N HIS A 334 13.15 1.78 26.01
CA HIS A 334 13.16 1.39 24.59
C HIS A 334 12.11 2.14 23.76
N ILE A 335 11.32 3.03 24.36
CA ILE A 335 10.28 3.79 23.66
C ILE A 335 10.83 5.19 23.36
N PRO A 336 11.17 5.50 22.10
CA PRO A 336 11.96 6.70 21.76
C PRO A 336 11.25 8.02 22.03
N PHE A 337 9.92 8.02 22.13
CA PHE A 337 9.11 9.21 22.35
C PHE A 337 8.69 9.43 23.81
N VAL A 338 9.22 8.65 24.76
CA VAL A 338 8.87 8.74 26.19
C VAL A 338 10.03 9.29 27.01
N ASP A 339 9.76 10.36 27.75
CA ASP A 339 10.66 10.89 28.77
C ASP A 339 10.17 10.46 30.15
N MET A 340 10.95 9.63 30.84
CA MET A 340 10.67 9.30 32.23
C MET A 340 11.07 10.46 33.14
N VAL A 341 10.09 11.12 33.75
CA VAL A 341 10.30 12.28 34.63
C VAL A 341 9.84 12.00 36.06
N PRO A 342 10.45 12.61 37.07
CA PRO A 342 9.92 12.60 38.43
C PRO A 342 8.52 13.23 38.49
N TYR A 343 7.65 12.68 39.33
CA TYR A 343 6.33 13.28 39.56
C TYR A 343 6.49 14.63 40.26
N SER A 344 5.91 15.69 39.68
CA SER A 344 5.83 17.02 40.28
C SER A 344 4.39 17.56 40.19
N PRO A 345 3.76 17.98 41.30
CA PRO A 345 2.44 18.61 41.26
C PRO A 345 2.42 19.94 40.50
N SER A 346 3.52 20.70 40.51
CA SER A 346 3.62 21.99 39.80
C SER A 346 3.83 21.84 38.30
N ALA A 347 4.30 20.67 37.85
CA ALA A 347 4.54 20.36 36.45
C ALA A 347 4.14 18.90 36.17
N PRO A 348 2.83 18.58 36.22
CA PRO A 348 2.35 17.19 36.16
C PRO A 348 2.80 16.50 34.86
N PRO A 349 3.14 15.21 34.91
CA PRO A 349 3.48 14.42 33.73
C PRO A 349 2.23 14.22 32.85
N ASP A 350 2.42 13.77 31.62
CA ASP A 350 1.32 13.49 30.70
C ASP A 350 0.60 12.18 31.06
N LEU A 351 1.34 11.21 31.61
CA LEU A 351 0.81 9.89 32.01
C LEU A 351 1.45 9.40 33.32
N LEU A 352 0.67 8.70 34.14
CA LEU A 352 1.16 8.01 35.33
C LEU A 352 1.14 6.49 35.15
N ILE A 353 2.21 5.83 35.60
CA ILE A 353 2.21 4.38 35.80
C ILE A 353 2.27 4.11 37.30
N VAL A 354 1.28 3.40 37.82
CA VAL A 354 1.10 3.19 39.25
C VAL A 354 0.99 1.71 39.60
N SER A 355 1.58 1.29 40.72
CA SER A 355 1.46 -0.11 41.19
C SER A 355 0.25 -0.34 42.12
N ALA A 356 -0.49 0.71 42.48
CA ALA A 356 -1.68 0.64 43.31
C ALA A 356 -2.60 1.86 43.10
N PRO A 357 -3.93 1.72 43.12
CA PRO A 357 -4.87 2.84 42.94
C PRO A 357 -4.64 4.02 43.90
N ARG A 358 -4.23 3.75 45.15
CA ARG A 358 -3.92 4.78 46.15
C ARG A 358 -2.74 5.70 45.78
N TYR A 359 -1.93 5.33 44.79
CA TYR A 359 -0.83 6.15 44.28
C TYR A 359 -1.25 7.13 43.17
N VAL A 360 -2.51 7.13 42.78
CA VAL A 360 -3.08 8.17 41.91
C VAL A 360 -3.42 9.40 42.76
N PRO A 361 -2.95 10.62 42.41
CA PRO A 361 -3.36 11.84 43.11
C PRO A 361 -4.89 12.04 43.03
N LYS A 362 -5.50 12.61 44.08
CA LYS A 362 -6.98 12.82 44.12
C LYS A 362 -7.52 13.71 43.00
N ASN A 363 -6.70 14.63 42.48
CA ASN A 363 -7.09 15.60 41.44
C ASN A 363 -6.51 15.23 40.07
N TRP A 364 -6.29 13.95 39.81
CA TRP A 364 -5.71 13.47 38.57
C TRP A 364 -6.79 13.19 37.52
N HIS A 365 -6.64 13.78 36.33
CA HIS A 365 -7.61 13.65 35.22
C HIS A 365 -6.96 13.17 33.91
N ARG A 366 -5.66 12.86 33.94
CA ARG A 366 -4.89 12.39 32.78
C ARG A 366 -4.81 10.86 32.77
N PRO A 367 -4.32 10.23 31.69
CA PRO A 367 -4.16 8.78 31.61
C PRO A 367 -3.37 8.18 32.79
N VAL A 368 -3.83 7.00 33.25
CA VAL A 368 -3.18 6.21 34.30
C VAL A 368 -3.08 4.76 33.83
N TYR A 369 -1.88 4.19 33.92
CA TYR A 369 -1.65 2.77 33.75
C TYR A 369 -1.46 2.09 35.11
N HIS A 370 -2.19 1.00 35.35
CA HIS A 370 -2.03 0.21 36.56
C HIS A 370 -1.10 -0.98 36.28
N PHE A 371 0.12 -0.92 36.79
CA PHE A 371 1.09 -2.00 36.62
C PHE A 371 0.90 -3.06 37.71
N GLY A 372 0.45 -4.26 37.30
CA GLY A 372 0.33 -5.41 38.18
C GLY A 372 1.65 -6.18 38.26
N LEU A 373 2.23 -6.26 39.47
CA LEU A 373 3.46 -7.06 39.69
C LEU A 373 3.24 -8.56 39.49
N ALA A 374 1.99 -9.02 39.42
CA ALA A 374 1.61 -10.42 39.24
C ALA A 374 1.25 -10.78 37.77
N SER A 375 1.12 -9.80 36.87
CA SER A 375 0.56 -9.95 35.51
C SER A 375 1.56 -9.65 34.39
N CYS A 376 2.86 -9.67 34.68
CA CYS A 376 3.96 -9.17 33.84
C CYS A 376 4.01 -9.63 32.36
N SER A 377 3.26 -10.64 31.90
CA SER A 377 3.25 -11.06 30.49
C SER A 377 2.21 -10.37 29.61
N ASP A 378 1.02 -10.05 30.12
CA ASP A 378 -0.12 -9.59 29.31
C ASP A 378 -0.27 -8.04 29.31
N ASP A 379 0.46 -7.39 30.22
CA ASP A 379 0.37 -5.94 30.51
C ASP A 379 1.16 -5.04 29.53
N THR A 380 2.06 -5.59 28.72
CA THR A 380 2.92 -4.77 27.84
C THR A 380 2.17 -4.17 26.67
N GLN A 381 1.24 -4.90 26.06
CA GLN A 381 0.43 -4.41 24.94
C GLN A 381 -0.48 -3.25 25.38
N GLN A 382 -1.17 -3.39 26.51
CA GLN A 382 -2.06 -2.36 27.03
C GLN A 382 -1.29 -1.08 27.38
N LEU A 383 -0.09 -1.20 27.96
CA LEU A 383 0.77 -0.05 28.21
C LEU A 383 1.25 0.62 26.90
N HIS A 384 1.61 -0.17 25.88
CA HIS A 384 1.99 0.37 24.57
C HIS A 384 0.84 1.11 23.88
N GLU A 385 -0.38 0.56 23.92
CA GLU A 385 -1.58 1.21 23.38
C GLU A 385 -1.87 2.53 24.10
N LEU A 386 -1.80 2.54 25.43
CA LEU A 386 -2.04 3.74 26.24
C LEU A 386 -0.97 4.82 25.99
N LEU A 387 0.31 4.45 25.92
CA LEU A 387 1.41 5.37 25.61
C LEU A 387 1.25 5.94 24.20
N SER A 388 0.88 5.12 23.22
CA SER A 388 0.68 5.55 21.83
C SER A 388 -0.53 6.49 21.70
N GLN A 389 -1.61 6.21 22.41
CA GLN A 389 -2.78 7.08 22.46
C GLN A 389 -2.44 8.43 23.11
N ALA A 390 -1.82 8.42 24.29
CA ALA A 390 -1.46 9.65 25.00
C ALA A 390 -0.45 10.50 24.21
N TYR A 391 0.51 9.86 23.53
CA TYR A 391 1.44 10.53 22.63
C TYR A 391 0.71 11.17 21.44
N THR A 392 -0.24 10.45 20.84
CA THR A 392 -1.05 10.97 19.72
C THR A 392 -1.89 12.15 20.17
N GLU A 393 -2.57 12.06 21.32
CA GLU A 393 -3.39 13.16 21.87
C GLU A 393 -2.54 14.39 22.16
N LYS A 394 -1.36 14.21 22.76
CA LYS A 394 -0.43 15.31 23.07
C LYS A 394 0.02 16.07 21.82
N ASN A 395 0.30 15.35 20.74
CA ASN A 395 0.78 15.93 19.48
C ASN A 395 -0.37 16.20 18.47
N ALA A 396 -1.62 15.93 18.83
CA ALA A 396 -2.81 16.26 18.03
C ALA A 396 -3.36 17.66 18.31
N VAL A 397 -2.93 18.27 19.42
CA VAL A 397 -3.33 19.61 19.85
C VAL A 397 -2.17 20.56 19.59
N ASP A 398 -2.11 21.07 18.36
CA ASP A 398 -1.56 22.39 18.04
C ASP A 398 -2.67 23.23 17.37
#